data_AF-A0A967KR03-F1
#
_entry.id   AF-A0A967KR03-F1
#
_cell.length_a   1.000
_cell.length_b   1.000
_cell.length_c   1.000
_cell.angle_alpha   90.00
_cell.angle_beta   90.00
_cell.angle_gamma   90.00
#
_symmetry.space_group_name_H-M   'P 1'
#
loop_
_entity.id
_entity.type
_entity.pdbx_description
1 polymer ?
#
loop_
_entity_poly.entity_id
_entity_poly.type
_entity_poly.pdbx_seq_one_letter_code
_entity_poly.pdbx_strand_id
1 'polypeptide(L)'
;MADLKALADAIIKGDQNTAVEITKAALDEGTEAESVLNDGLIAGMEVIGARFKKNEVYIPEVLIAARAMKMAMEILEPELAKAGVKPRGKFLIGTVQGDLHDIGKNLVAMMLKGAGFEVIDIGVDAGPEKFVEQAKASGAQIVGMSALLTTTMPSIEKTLSALKEAGVPAKVMIGGAPVTQGYADKIGADGYSPDAASAVDTAKSLVA
;
A
#
# COMPACT_ATOMS: atom_id res chain seq x y z
N MET A 1 24.44 -15.63 -10.24
CA MET A 1 23.02 -15.67 -9.90
C MET A 1 22.90 -14.95 -8.60
N ALA A 2 22.37 -13.73 -8.64
CA ALA A 2 22.22 -12.93 -7.46
C ALA A 2 21.36 -13.64 -6.41
N ASP A 3 21.78 -13.53 -5.17
CA ASP A 3 21.10 -14.17 -4.04
C ASP A 3 19.86 -13.35 -3.66
N LEU A 4 18.74 -13.59 -4.35
CA LEU A 4 17.46 -12.94 -4.07
C LEU A 4 16.94 -13.26 -2.67
N LYS A 5 17.36 -14.38 -2.08
CA LYS A 5 17.08 -14.70 -0.68
C LYS A 5 17.86 -13.76 0.26
N ALA A 6 19.12 -13.48 -0.04
CA ALA A 6 19.87 -12.47 0.69
C ALA A 6 19.27 -11.05 0.53
N LEU A 7 18.70 -10.73 -0.64
CA LEU A 7 17.94 -9.49 -0.83
C LEU A 7 16.71 -9.45 0.09
N ALA A 8 15.91 -10.52 0.12
CA ALA A 8 14.76 -10.62 1.01
C ALA A 8 15.17 -10.50 2.49
N ASP A 9 16.27 -11.15 2.89
CA ASP A 9 16.83 -11.05 4.24
C ASP A 9 17.29 -9.62 4.59
N ALA A 10 17.86 -8.90 3.62
CA ALA A 10 18.24 -7.49 3.79
C ALA A 10 16.99 -6.61 4.04
N ILE A 11 15.90 -6.84 3.30
CA ILE A 11 14.62 -6.17 3.53
C ILE A 11 14.06 -6.49 4.92
N ILE A 12 14.07 -7.77 5.32
CA ILE A 12 13.58 -8.21 6.65
C ILE A 12 14.39 -7.54 7.78
N LYS A 13 15.70 -7.37 7.60
CA LYS A 13 16.56 -6.70 8.58
C LYS A 13 16.48 -5.17 8.50
N GLY A 14 15.84 -4.63 7.46
CA GLY A 14 15.83 -3.19 7.20
C GLY A 14 17.19 -2.62 6.77
N ASP A 15 18.07 -3.48 6.24
CA ASP A 15 19.40 -3.10 5.77
C ASP A 15 19.32 -2.52 4.36
N GLN A 16 19.05 -1.21 4.30
CA GLN A 16 18.92 -0.48 3.03
C GLN A 16 20.19 -0.50 2.18
N ASN A 17 21.38 -0.55 2.80
CA ASN A 17 22.65 -0.50 2.06
C ASN A 17 22.85 -1.83 1.32
N THR A 18 22.71 -2.94 2.05
CA THR A 18 22.79 -4.28 1.48
C THR A 18 21.70 -4.52 0.44
N ALA A 19 20.46 -4.06 0.69
CA ALA A 19 19.37 -4.20 -0.27
C ALA A 19 19.66 -3.49 -1.60
N VAL A 20 20.20 -2.26 -1.54
CA VAL A 20 20.61 -1.49 -2.72
C VAL A 20 21.75 -2.17 -3.47
N GLU A 21 22.77 -2.65 -2.76
CA GLU A 21 23.92 -3.33 -3.37
C GLU A 21 23.50 -4.61 -4.09
N ILE A 22 22.70 -5.48 -3.46
CA ILE A 22 22.23 -6.72 -4.06
C ILE A 22 21.30 -6.44 -5.25
N THR A 23 20.43 -5.43 -5.16
CA THR A 23 19.54 -5.04 -6.27
C THR A 23 20.34 -4.65 -7.51
N LYS A 24 21.39 -3.83 -7.35
CA LYS A 24 22.27 -3.45 -8.47
C LYS A 24 23.02 -4.65 -9.04
N ALA A 25 23.63 -5.46 -8.19
CA ALA A 25 24.35 -6.66 -8.61
C ALA A 25 23.43 -7.63 -9.38
N ALA A 26 22.18 -7.81 -8.94
CA ALA A 26 21.21 -8.66 -9.63
C ALA A 26 20.91 -8.17 -11.04
N LEU A 27 20.71 -6.85 -11.22
CA LEU A 27 20.47 -6.24 -12.53
C LEU A 27 21.72 -6.33 -13.42
N ASP A 28 22.92 -6.08 -12.88
CA ASP A 28 24.19 -6.16 -13.61
C ASP A 28 24.51 -7.59 -14.07
N GLU A 29 24.10 -8.60 -13.29
CA GLU A 29 24.18 -10.03 -13.65
C GLU A 29 23.12 -10.47 -14.68
N GLY A 30 22.21 -9.57 -15.08
CA GLY A 30 21.14 -9.85 -16.04
C GLY A 30 19.95 -10.59 -15.44
N THR A 31 19.75 -10.53 -14.11
CA THR A 31 18.53 -11.05 -13.47
C THR A 31 17.34 -10.20 -13.90
N GLU A 32 16.22 -10.85 -14.24
CA GLU A 32 15.00 -10.13 -14.64
C GLU A 32 14.51 -9.21 -13.50
N ALA A 33 14.22 -7.95 -13.83
CA ALA A 33 13.77 -6.96 -12.85
C ALA A 33 12.50 -7.40 -12.10
N GLU A 34 11.61 -8.13 -12.78
CA GLU A 34 10.42 -8.73 -12.18
C GLU A 34 10.76 -9.79 -11.12
N SER A 35 11.77 -10.64 -11.35
CA SER A 35 12.25 -11.59 -10.34
C SER A 35 12.88 -10.89 -9.15
N VAL A 36 13.68 -9.84 -9.38
CA VAL A 36 14.26 -9.04 -8.29
C VAL A 36 13.16 -8.41 -7.41
N LEU A 37 12.08 -7.93 -8.05
CA LEU A 37 10.91 -7.39 -7.37
C LEU A 37 10.18 -8.47 -6.56
N ASN A 38 9.75 -9.55 -7.22
CA ASN A 38 8.85 -10.55 -6.64
C ASN A 38 9.57 -11.45 -5.64
N ASP A 39 10.71 -12.03 -6.02
CA ASP A 39 11.42 -13.05 -5.25
C ASP A 39 12.40 -12.45 -4.23
N GLY A 40 12.74 -11.17 -4.38
CA GLY A 40 13.60 -10.43 -3.45
C GLY A 40 12.82 -9.45 -2.58
N LEU A 41 12.41 -8.33 -3.17
CA LEU A 41 11.85 -7.20 -2.41
C LEU A 41 10.49 -7.52 -1.77
N ILE A 42 9.54 -7.99 -2.58
CA ILE A 42 8.18 -8.35 -2.12
C ILE A 42 8.26 -9.53 -1.16
N ALA A 43 9.04 -10.56 -1.47
CA ALA A 43 9.23 -11.71 -0.58
C ALA A 43 9.69 -11.29 0.83
N GLY A 44 10.63 -10.35 0.93
CA GLY A 44 11.07 -9.80 2.22
C GLY A 44 9.96 -9.05 2.96
N MET A 45 9.19 -8.23 2.25
CA MET A 45 8.07 -7.49 2.84
C MET A 45 6.90 -8.39 3.28
N GLU A 46 6.65 -9.50 2.59
CA GLU A 46 5.62 -10.46 2.99
C GLU A 46 5.96 -11.12 4.33
N VAL A 47 7.24 -11.44 4.57
CA VAL A 47 7.71 -11.94 5.86
C VAL A 47 7.49 -10.88 6.96
N ILE A 48 7.84 -9.62 6.71
CA ILE A 48 7.62 -8.53 7.68
C ILE A 48 6.13 -8.32 7.96
N GLY A 49 5.29 -8.34 6.94
CA GLY A 49 3.84 -8.25 7.10
C GLY A 49 3.27 -9.40 7.92
N ALA A 50 3.74 -10.63 7.69
CA ALA A 50 3.33 -11.80 8.46
C ALA A 50 3.77 -11.73 9.93
N ARG A 51 5.01 -11.27 10.20
CA ARG A 51 5.51 -11.05 11.57
C ARG A 51 4.72 -9.97 12.30
N PHE A 52 4.37 -8.88 11.61
CA PHE A 52 3.57 -7.80 12.19
C PHE A 52 2.18 -8.29 12.60
N LYS A 53 1.49 -9.07 11.75
CA LYS A 53 0.20 -9.69 12.08
C LYS A 53 0.25 -10.60 13.31
N LYS A 54 1.39 -11.28 13.51
CA LYS A 54 1.61 -12.18 14.65
C LYS A 54 2.12 -11.47 15.91
N ASN A 55 2.24 -10.14 15.89
CA ASN A 55 2.86 -9.33 16.95
C ASN A 55 4.31 -9.74 17.26
N GLU A 56 5.04 -10.25 16.27
CA GLU A 56 6.46 -10.62 16.39
C GLU A 56 7.40 -9.43 16.11
N VAL A 57 6.91 -8.41 15.40
CA VAL A 57 7.59 -7.14 15.15
C VAL A 57 6.61 -5.99 15.33
N TYR A 58 7.12 -4.78 15.55
CA TYR A 58 6.33 -3.58 15.76
C TYR A 58 6.49 -2.59 14.59
N ILE A 59 5.85 -1.44 14.73
CA ILE A 59 5.87 -0.37 13.72
C ILE A 59 7.31 0.03 13.34
N PRO A 60 8.27 0.23 14.27
CA PRO A 60 9.63 0.62 13.90
C PRO A 60 10.29 -0.34 12.92
N GLU A 61 10.17 -1.65 13.12
CA GLU A 61 10.75 -2.66 12.23
C GLU A 61 10.10 -2.63 10.85
N VAL A 62 8.78 -2.46 10.78
CA VAL A 62 8.06 -2.32 9.49
C VAL A 62 8.52 -1.06 8.75
N LEU A 63 8.72 0.05 9.45
CA LEU A 63 9.17 1.30 8.85
C LEU A 63 10.59 1.19 8.29
N ILE A 64 11.50 0.52 9.00
CA ILE A 64 12.88 0.33 8.52
C ILE A 64 12.90 -0.63 7.32
N ALA A 65 12.14 -1.72 7.34
CA ALA A 65 12.00 -2.64 6.21
C ALA A 65 11.43 -1.94 4.96
N ALA A 66 10.36 -1.16 5.13
CA ALA A 66 9.76 -0.40 4.04
C ALA A 66 10.71 0.68 3.49
N ARG A 67 11.55 1.29 4.33
CA ARG A 67 12.60 2.20 3.88
C ARG A 67 13.65 1.48 3.04
N ALA A 68 14.13 0.32 3.48
CA ALA A 68 15.07 -0.50 2.70
C ALA A 68 14.48 -0.87 1.33
N MET A 69 13.21 -1.29 1.31
CA MET A 69 12.51 -1.58 0.05
C MET A 69 12.40 -0.34 -0.84
N LYS A 70 12.04 0.83 -0.29
CA LYS A 70 11.95 2.07 -1.07
C LYS A 70 13.28 2.38 -1.77
N MET A 71 14.40 2.29 -1.06
CA MET A 71 15.73 2.58 -1.63
C MET A 71 16.10 1.60 -2.76
N ALA A 72 15.73 0.33 -2.63
CA ALA A 72 15.93 -0.66 -3.69
C ALA A 72 15.00 -0.41 -4.89
N MET A 73 13.74 -0.05 -4.65
CA MET A 73 12.76 0.28 -5.69
C MET A 73 13.18 1.48 -6.54
N GLU A 74 13.81 2.51 -5.96
CA GLU A 74 14.33 3.66 -6.73
C GLU A 74 15.32 3.26 -7.83
N ILE A 75 16.00 2.11 -7.67
CA ILE A 75 16.92 1.55 -8.68
C ILE A 75 16.17 0.64 -9.66
N LEU A 76 15.18 -0.09 -9.16
CA LEU A 76 14.46 -1.12 -9.91
C LEU A 76 13.37 -0.53 -10.82
N GLU A 77 12.73 0.57 -10.42
CA GLU A 77 11.63 1.23 -11.14
C GLU A 77 11.93 1.53 -12.63
N PRO A 78 13.09 2.12 -12.99
CA PRO A 78 13.43 2.33 -14.39
C PRO A 78 13.54 1.04 -15.21
N GLU A 79 14.05 -0.04 -14.62
CA GLU A 79 14.22 -1.33 -15.28
C GLU A 79 12.89 -2.07 -15.44
N LEU A 80 12.01 -2.01 -14.42
CA LEU A 80 10.63 -2.50 -14.51
C LEU A 80 9.86 -1.80 -15.63
N ALA A 81 10.00 -0.47 -15.74
CA ALA A 81 9.37 0.31 -16.79
C ALA A 81 9.87 -0.08 -18.19
N LYS A 82 11.20 -0.27 -18.36
CA LYS A 82 11.78 -0.76 -19.63
C LYS A 82 11.30 -2.16 -19.99
N ALA A 83 11.17 -3.04 -19.00
CA ALA A 83 10.67 -4.39 -19.17
C ALA A 83 9.14 -4.46 -19.37
N GLY A 84 8.43 -3.34 -19.24
CA GLY A 84 6.98 -3.29 -19.36
C GLY A 84 6.23 -3.96 -18.20
N VAL A 85 6.90 -4.19 -17.06
CA VAL A 85 6.30 -4.77 -15.86
C VAL A 85 5.35 -3.74 -15.25
N LYS A 86 4.10 -4.15 -15.03
CA LYS A 86 3.06 -3.27 -14.48
C LYS A 86 2.94 -3.45 -12.97
N PRO A 87 2.57 -2.38 -12.23
CA PRO A 87 2.18 -2.52 -10.83
C PRO A 87 1.04 -3.52 -10.68
N ARG A 88 0.98 -4.17 -9.52
CA ARG A 88 -0.09 -5.12 -9.17
C ARG A 88 -1.48 -4.50 -9.25
N GLY A 89 -1.57 -3.22 -8.88
CA GLY A 89 -2.77 -2.42 -8.93
C GLY A 89 -2.46 -0.99 -8.51
N LYS A 90 -3.41 -0.10 -8.79
CA LYS A 90 -3.30 1.33 -8.42
C LYS A 90 -4.25 1.65 -7.28
N PHE A 91 -3.69 2.14 -6.18
CA PHE A 91 -4.39 2.38 -4.93
C PHE A 91 -4.33 3.88 -4.56
N LEU A 92 -5.49 4.53 -4.52
CA LEU A 92 -5.62 5.90 -4.00
C LEU A 92 -5.90 5.83 -2.50
N ILE A 93 -5.19 6.57 -1.66
CA ILE A 93 -5.43 6.58 -0.21
C ILE A 93 -5.49 8.00 0.35
N GLY A 94 -6.40 8.25 1.28
CA GLY A 94 -6.52 9.53 1.97
C GLY A 94 -7.18 9.40 3.34
N THR A 95 -6.88 10.34 4.23
CA THR A 95 -7.63 10.52 5.48
C THR A 95 -8.79 11.48 5.19
N VAL A 96 -9.99 11.09 5.58
CA VAL A 96 -11.23 11.79 5.22
C VAL A 96 -11.34 13.20 5.80
N GLN A 97 -12.22 14.02 5.23
CA GLN A 97 -12.47 15.39 5.68
C GLN A 97 -12.75 15.47 7.19
N GLY A 98 -12.16 16.48 7.83
CA GLY A 98 -12.24 16.73 9.26
C GLY A 98 -11.29 15.88 10.11
N ASP A 99 -10.51 14.99 9.49
CA ASP A 99 -9.57 14.11 10.18
C ASP A 99 -8.13 14.36 9.71
N LEU A 100 -7.23 14.54 10.67
CA LEU A 100 -5.82 14.89 10.46
C LEU A 100 -4.86 13.74 10.77
N HIS A 101 -5.37 12.58 11.19
CA HIS A 101 -4.52 11.46 11.59
C HIS A 101 -4.00 10.72 10.35
N ASP A 102 -2.69 10.52 10.29
CA ASP A 102 -2.02 9.97 9.12
C ASP A 102 -1.14 8.74 9.41
N ILE A 103 -0.74 8.49 10.66
CA ILE A 103 0.17 7.39 11.02
C ILE A 103 -0.31 6.04 10.46
N GLY A 104 -1.57 5.68 10.73
CA GLY A 104 -2.14 4.41 10.24
C GLY A 104 -2.26 4.36 8.71
N LYS A 105 -2.70 5.46 8.10
CA LYS A 105 -2.78 5.61 6.63
C LYS A 105 -1.40 5.44 5.98
N ASN A 106 -0.39 6.12 6.51
CA ASN A 106 0.97 6.09 5.99
C ASN A 106 1.57 4.69 6.11
N LEU A 107 1.30 3.99 7.21
CA LEU A 107 1.71 2.58 7.37
C LEU A 107 1.07 1.69 6.31
N VAL A 108 -0.24 1.82 6.07
CA VAL A 108 -0.95 1.09 5.00
C VAL A 108 -0.35 1.41 3.63
N ALA A 109 -0.12 2.69 3.32
CA ALA A 109 0.47 3.13 2.06
C ALA A 109 1.87 2.54 1.84
N MET A 110 2.70 2.51 2.88
CA MET A 110 4.04 1.92 2.84
C MET A 110 3.99 0.40 2.62
N MET A 111 3.09 -0.31 3.30
CA MET A 111 2.94 -1.76 3.13
C MET A 111 2.37 -2.13 1.75
N LEU A 112 1.46 -1.32 1.20
CA LEU A 112 0.93 -1.51 -0.16
C LEU A 112 2.00 -1.32 -1.24
N LYS A 113 2.82 -0.27 -1.14
CA LYS A 113 4.01 -0.12 -1.99
C LYS A 113 4.93 -1.33 -1.83
N GLY A 114 5.08 -1.79 -0.59
CA GLY A 114 5.79 -3.01 -0.22
C GLY A 114 5.31 -4.28 -0.92
N ALA A 115 4.05 -4.31 -1.32
CA ALA A 115 3.39 -5.42 -1.99
C ALA A 115 3.24 -5.22 -3.51
N GLY A 116 3.94 -4.24 -4.09
CA GLY A 116 3.95 -3.97 -5.53
C GLY A 116 2.77 -3.16 -6.06
N PHE A 117 2.03 -2.46 -5.19
CA PHE A 117 1.01 -1.50 -5.62
C PHE A 117 1.63 -0.14 -5.97
N GLU A 118 1.06 0.52 -6.99
CA GLU A 118 1.25 1.95 -7.18
C GLU A 118 0.30 2.68 -6.22
N VAL A 119 0.83 3.50 -5.30
CA VAL A 119 0.02 4.16 -4.27
C VAL A 119 0.06 5.68 -4.45
N ILE A 120 -1.12 6.28 -4.63
CA ILE A 120 -1.34 7.73 -4.65
C ILE A 120 -1.91 8.15 -3.30
N ASP A 121 -1.15 8.94 -2.55
CA ASP A 121 -1.58 9.46 -1.25
C ASP A 121 -2.04 10.92 -1.41
N ILE A 122 -3.31 11.19 -1.12
CA ILE A 122 -3.90 12.53 -1.21
C ILE A 122 -3.84 13.30 0.12
N GLY A 123 -3.15 12.75 1.12
CA GLY A 123 -2.91 13.37 2.41
C GLY A 123 -4.07 13.19 3.39
N VAL A 124 -4.27 14.22 4.21
CA VAL A 124 -5.30 14.28 5.25
C VAL A 124 -6.33 15.36 4.94
N ASP A 125 -7.42 15.38 5.71
CA ASP A 125 -8.53 16.31 5.52
C ASP A 125 -9.05 16.35 4.07
N ALA A 126 -9.11 15.19 3.43
CA ALA A 126 -9.51 15.08 2.03
C ALA A 126 -11.05 15.02 1.91
N GLY A 127 -11.61 16.05 1.26
CA GLY A 127 -13.03 16.11 0.94
C GLY A 127 -13.47 15.14 -0.18
N PRO A 128 -14.77 14.84 -0.27
CA PRO A 128 -15.34 13.98 -1.32
C PRO A 128 -14.91 14.38 -2.74
N GLU A 129 -14.90 15.68 -3.03
CA GLU A 129 -14.51 16.22 -4.34
C GLU A 129 -13.07 15.84 -4.71
N LYS A 130 -12.14 15.95 -3.74
CA LYS A 130 -10.73 15.60 -3.94
C LYS A 130 -10.56 14.11 -4.23
N PHE A 131 -11.29 13.24 -3.51
CA PHE A 131 -11.28 11.80 -3.78
C PHE A 131 -11.80 11.49 -5.18
N VAL A 132 -12.92 12.09 -5.59
CA VAL A 132 -13.49 11.90 -6.93
C VAL A 132 -12.54 12.36 -8.03
N GLU A 133 -11.99 13.56 -7.90
CA GLU A 133 -11.04 14.14 -8.85
C GLU A 133 -9.82 13.22 -9.02
N GLN A 134 -9.19 12.84 -7.90
CA GLN A 134 -7.96 12.08 -7.91
C GLN A 134 -8.18 10.62 -8.34
N ALA A 135 -9.32 10.02 -8.01
CA ALA A 135 -9.66 8.68 -8.48
C ALA A 135 -9.82 8.65 -10.01
N LYS A 136 -10.50 9.67 -10.59
CA LYS A 136 -10.64 9.81 -12.04
C LYS A 136 -9.32 10.09 -12.75
N ALA A 137 -8.54 11.03 -12.22
CA ALA A 137 -7.27 11.44 -12.83
C ALA A 137 -6.23 10.32 -12.82
N SER A 138 -6.18 9.55 -11.74
CA SER A 138 -5.17 8.50 -11.58
C SER A 138 -5.57 7.17 -12.23
N GLY A 139 -6.86 6.91 -12.42
CA GLY A 139 -7.36 5.59 -12.83
C GLY A 139 -7.17 4.54 -11.73
N ALA A 140 -7.29 4.95 -10.47
CA ALA A 140 -7.15 4.05 -9.33
C ALA A 140 -8.19 2.92 -9.39
N GLN A 141 -7.75 1.70 -9.09
CA GLN A 141 -8.61 0.52 -9.01
C GLN A 141 -9.23 0.40 -7.62
N ILE A 142 -8.54 0.91 -6.59
CA ILE A 142 -9.02 0.94 -5.21
C ILE A 142 -8.90 2.36 -4.66
N VAL A 143 -9.91 2.82 -3.93
CA VAL A 143 -9.89 4.01 -3.09
C VAL A 143 -9.96 3.59 -1.62
N GLY A 144 -8.89 3.85 -0.88
CA GLY A 144 -8.77 3.66 0.55
C GLY A 144 -9.11 4.92 1.34
N MET A 145 -10.00 4.81 2.31
CA MET A 145 -10.37 5.90 3.22
C MET A 145 -10.01 5.56 4.66
N SER A 146 -9.28 6.45 5.32
CA SER A 146 -8.91 6.36 6.73
C SER A 146 -9.70 7.36 7.57
N ALA A 147 -10.21 6.93 8.72
CA ALA A 147 -10.79 7.79 9.77
C ALA A 147 -10.41 7.28 11.16
N LEU A 148 -9.95 8.16 12.05
CA LEU A 148 -9.60 7.81 13.44
C LEU A 148 -10.66 8.27 14.45
N LEU A 149 -11.49 9.24 14.10
CA LEU A 149 -12.54 9.77 14.98
C LEU A 149 -13.92 9.25 14.58
N THR A 150 -14.76 8.90 15.56
CA THR A 150 -16.15 8.52 15.29
C THR A 150 -16.95 9.67 14.64
N THR A 151 -16.57 10.91 14.94
CA THR A 151 -17.15 12.13 14.35
C THR A 151 -16.80 12.32 12.87
N THR A 152 -15.71 11.71 12.38
CA THR A 152 -15.26 11.82 10.99
C THR A 152 -15.70 10.62 10.14
N MET A 153 -16.16 9.51 10.75
CA MET A 153 -16.71 8.36 10.04
C MET A 153 -17.82 8.69 9.02
N PRO A 154 -18.77 9.62 9.27
CA PRO A 154 -19.77 9.99 8.26
C PRO A 154 -19.17 10.59 6.98
N SER A 155 -17.94 11.11 7.04
CA SER A 155 -17.21 11.62 5.87
C SER A 155 -16.86 10.49 4.88
N ILE A 156 -16.63 9.27 5.39
CA ILE A 156 -16.45 8.07 4.56
C ILE A 156 -17.70 7.82 3.71
N GLU A 157 -18.88 7.85 4.33
CA GLU A 157 -20.16 7.60 3.64
C GLU A 157 -20.45 8.68 2.60
N LYS A 158 -20.22 9.96 2.93
CA LYS A 158 -20.34 11.07 1.97
C LYS A 158 -19.42 10.90 0.76
N THR A 159 -18.18 10.48 1.01
CA THR A 159 -17.18 10.26 -0.04
C THR A 159 -17.53 9.07 -0.92
N LEU A 160 -17.98 7.96 -0.31
CA LEU A 160 -18.45 6.79 -1.02
C LEU A 160 -19.64 7.12 -1.95
N SER A 161 -20.61 7.90 -1.46
CA SER A 161 -21.74 8.36 -2.27
C SER A 161 -21.28 9.25 -3.43
N ALA A 162 -20.36 10.20 -3.18
CA ALA A 162 -19.82 11.05 -4.24
C ALA A 162 -19.06 10.25 -5.32
N LEU A 163 -18.28 9.23 -4.94
CA LEU A 163 -17.62 8.33 -5.89
C LEU A 163 -18.62 7.57 -6.76
N LYS A 164 -19.71 7.05 -6.15
CA LYS A 164 -20.78 6.36 -6.86
C LYS A 164 -21.54 7.29 -7.82
N GLU A 165 -21.95 8.47 -7.36
CA GLU A 165 -22.63 9.48 -8.18
C GLU A 165 -21.77 9.96 -9.35
N ALA A 166 -20.47 10.09 -9.13
CA ALA A 166 -19.51 10.49 -10.16
C ALA A 166 -19.15 9.37 -11.15
N GLY A 167 -19.67 8.15 -10.95
CA GLY A 167 -19.42 6.98 -11.80
C GLY A 167 -17.99 6.45 -11.72
N VAL A 168 -17.32 6.62 -10.57
CA VAL A 168 -15.95 6.10 -10.38
C VAL A 168 -16.04 4.57 -10.20
N PRO A 169 -15.37 3.76 -11.06
CA PRO A 169 -15.48 2.30 -11.02
C PRO A 169 -14.60 1.64 -9.95
N ALA A 170 -13.80 2.42 -9.24
CA ALA A 170 -12.86 1.93 -8.24
C ALA A 170 -13.59 1.26 -7.06
N LYS A 171 -12.99 0.18 -6.55
CA LYS A 171 -13.41 -0.48 -5.32
C LYS A 171 -13.11 0.41 -4.12
N VAL A 172 -13.99 0.43 -3.13
CA VAL A 172 -13.78 1.23 -1.91
C VAL A 172 -13.38 0.35 -0.74
N MET A 173 -12.21 0.63 -0.18
CA MET A 173 -11.71 -0.01 1.04
C MET A 173 -11.68 1.01 2.18
N ILE A 174 -12.13 0.64 3.38
CA ILE A 174 -12.16 1.55 4.53
C ILE A 174 -11.40 1.00 5.72
N GLY A 175 -10.87 1.88 6.56
CA GLY A 175 -10.17 1.50 7.77
C GLY A 175 -9.96 2.65 8.76
N GLY A 176 -9.26 2.34 9.84
CA GLY A 176 -9.00 3.24 10.97
C GLY A 176 -9.64 2.75 12.26
N ALA A 177 -9.16 3.24 13.41
CA ALA A 177 -9.44 2.64 14.72
C ALA A 177 -10.93 2.46 15.07
N PRO A 178 -11.84 3.41 14.81
CA PRO A 178 -13.27 3.23 15.12
C PRO A 178 -14.04 2.48 14.03
N VAL A 179 -13.40 2.21 12.87
CA VAL A 179 -14.05 1.57 11.73
C VAL A 179 -14.09 0.05 11.95
N THR A 180 -15.22 -0.56 11.60
CA THR A 180 -15.47 -2.00 11.75
C THR A 180 -16.02 -2.59 10.46
N GLN A 181 -15.94 -3.92 10.31
CA GLN A 181 -16.59 -4.63 9.21
C GLN A 181 -18.08 -4.31 9.12
N GLY A 182 -18.79 -4.31 10.25
CA GLY A 182 -20.23 -4.00 10.26
C GLY A 182 -20.55 -2.58 9.78
N TYR A 183 -19.66 -1.61 10.01
CA TYR A 183 -19.81 -0.27 9.43
C TYR A 183 -19.58 -0.27 7.92
N ALA A 184 -18.55 -0.99 7.44
CA ALA A 184 -18.26 -1.15 6.01
C ALA A 184 -19.44 -1.77 5.25
N ASP A 185 -20.01 -2.85 5.80
CA ASP A 185 -21.17 -3.54 5.23
C ASP A 185 -22.38 -2.61 5.17
N LYS A 186 -22.63 -1.86 6.25
CA LYS A 186 -23.76 -0.93 6.36
C LYS A 186 -23.72 0.15 5.27
N ILE A 187 -22.56 0.73 5.00
CA ILE A 187 -22.42 1.80 3.99
C ILE A 187 -22.20 1.26 2.57
N GLY A 188 -21.98 -0.06 2.43
CA GLY A 188 -21.71 -0.72 1.16
C GLY A 188 -20.35 -0.36 0.57
N ALA A 189 -19.31 -0.39 1.41
CA ALA A 189 -17.91 -0.42 0.97
C ALA A 189 -17.53 -1.82 0.47
N ASP A 190 -16.59 -1.92 -0.47
CA ASP A 190 -16.15 -3.20 -1.04
C ASP A 190 -15.17 -3.96 -0.14
N GLY A 191 -14.49 -3.28 0.80
CA GLY A 191 -13.56 -3.91 1.72
C GLY A 191 -13.34 -3.14 3.02
N TYR A 192 -12.89 -3.87 4.04
CA TYR A 192 -12.48 -3.35 5.34
C TYR A 192 -11.20 -4.04 5.78
N SER A 193 -10.33 -3.32 6.49
CA SER A 193 -9.21 -3.93 7.19
C SER A 193 -9.02 -3.34 8.59
N PRO A 194 -8.77 -4.19 9.61
CA PRO A 194 -8.50 -3.74 10.98
C PRO A 194 -7.06 -3.23 11.18
N ASP A 195 -6.14 -3.59 10.30
CA ASP A 195 -4.71 -3.24 10.42
C ASP A 195 -4.03 -3.10 9.04
N ALA A 196 -2.80 -2.56 9.05
CA ALA A 196 -2.06 -2.25 7.82
C ALA A 196 -1.62 -3.50 7.04
N ALA A 197 -1.31 -4.60 7.72
CA ALA A 197 -0.85 -5.81 7.05
C ALA A 197 -2.03 -6.59 6.45
N SER A 198 -3.19 -6.59 7.12
CA SER A 198 -4.44 -7.14 6.60
C SER A 198 -5.01 -6.29 5.46
N ALA A 199 -4.66 -5.00 5.40
CA ALA A 199 -5.07 -4.11 4.33
C ALA A 199 -4.41 -4.49 2.99
N VAL A 200 -3.17 -4.99 3.03
CA VAL A 200 -2.49 -5.53 1.85
C VAL A 200 -3.26 -6.72 1.28
N ASP A 201 -3.64 -7.69 2.12
CA ASP A 201 -4.38 -8.88 1.66
C ASP A 201 -5.74 -8.50 1.07
N THR A 202 -6.44 -7.58 1.74
CA THR A 202 -7.73 -7.06 1.27
C THR A 202 -7.57 -6.38 -0.08
N ALA A 203 -6.57 -5.50 -0.24
CA ALA A 203 -6.27 -4.86 -1.52
C ALA A 203 -5.93 -5.87 -2.61
N LYS A 204 -5.12 -6.90 -2.30
CA LYS A 204 -4.80 -8.00 -3.23
C LYS A 204 -6.05 -8.72 -3.71
N SER A 205 -7.05 -8.91 -2.84
CA SER A 205 -8.31 -9.57 -3.20
C SER A 205 -9.25 -8.71 -4.05
N LEU A 206 -9.15 -7.38 -3.94
CA LEU A 206 -10.02 -6.44 -4.66
C LEU A 206 -9.56 -6.13 -6.09
N VAL A 207 -8.28 -6.40 -6.41
CA VAL A 207 -7.71 -6.26 -7.77
C VAL A 207 -7.59 -7.59 -8.52
N ALA A 208 -7.99 -8.69 -7.89
CA ALA A 208 -7.93 -10.05 -8.44
C ALA A 208 -9.06 -10.33 -9.44
#